data_AF-A0A944GMM9-F1
#
_entry.id   AF-A0A944GMM9-F1
#
_cell.length_a   1.000
_cell.length_b   1.000
_cell.length_c   1.000
_cell.angle_alpha   90.00
_cell.angle_beta   90.00
_cell.angle_gamma   90.00
#
_symmetry.space_group_name_H-M   'P 1'
#
loop_
_entity.id
_entity.type
_entity.pdbx_description
1 polymer ?
#
loop_
_entity_poly.entity_id
_entity_poly.type
_entity_poly.pdbx_seq_one_letter_code
_entity_poly.pdbx_strand_id
1 'polypeptide(L)'
;MSTHQYLLSDAQQHLTARRLFPALQTLHGAAIMLKNGEIAELIQRAEEDYRLMLNYLTRGMEDPERSALYQRLFQAAQMWHSELSRAGLLQDEPDSFFVVTHKTLHAADCGVASRTAFLSEKVLHADLTLQDLPTVFDALWTAPLLNKELCDEMETWMQKNDKEEDVHVRCVALSALTLSSMQFFDIFKWKLLLRLATHDDPRLRVRALFGWTCSTLIHADKLSFFPKELEACRELLTDSQFSEETDALQTALLLTLETTKIEKDLQENIIPQMMKHSKQLRTDRSLGLDDIEEQFAEVEMNPDWTDENQSELKEKMKHFLDLQGRGADLYMGSFKMLKTRFPFFHKAANWFVPFTKFHPEINQETESNPLVQMMLHSAGLCDSDKYSICLMSEKLGNSLPNGISQKIGERLQMSDMPIPEEKEKTLEEELRSYIQSFYRFSQIFIHRNAFPNPFKQNLLFADCKALEPWAEDCTRLKKWADYVFQFKNYAMALALYERIPSADRDAEILMHRAFCLECMHRLEEARNAYAEARHLAPESSWALDRWANCCRQTGAYEEAFELYSELGKELPEDAAAAMKQA
;
A
#
# COMPACT_ATOMS: atom_id res chain seq x y z
N MET A 1 -18.43 2.54 25.21
CA MET A 1 -17.16 1.89 25.59
C MET A 1 -17.47 0.96 26.75
N SER A 2 -17.25 -0.35 26.60
CA SER A 2 -17.49 -1.33 27.66
C SER A 2 -16.40 -1.23 28.76
N THR A 3 -16.64 -1.78 29.96
CA THR A 3 -15.69 -1.67 31.08
C THR A 3 -14.33 -2.28 30.75
N HIS A 4 -14.29 -3.41 30.04
CA HIS A 4 -13.01 -4.02 29.65
C HIS A 4 -12.30 -3.22 28.56
N GLN A 5 -13.01 -2.55 27.65
CA GLN A 5 -12.38 -1.63 26.67
C GLN A 5 -11.67 -0.48 27.38
N TYR A 6 -12.29 0.09 28.43
CA TYR A 6 -11.64 1.11 29.25
C TYR A 6 -10.36 0.56 29.91
N LEU A 7 -10.43 -0.61 30.54
CA LEU A 7 -9.27 -1.24 31.18
C LEU A 7 -8.14 -1.54 30.19
N LEU A 8 -8.46 -2.01 28.97
CA LEU A 8 -7.46 -2.26 27.93
C LEU A 8 -6.85 -0.96 27.38
N SER A 9 -7.64 0.11 27.29
CA SER A 9 -7.12 1.43 26.90
C SER A 9 -6.19 2.00 27.98
N ASP A 10 -6.56 1.90 29.25
CA ASP A 10 -5.75 2.32 30.40
C ASP A 10 -4.46 1.50 30.52
N ALA A 11 -4.56 0.18 30.33
CA ALA A 11 -3.40 -0.72 30.25
C ALA A 11 -2.41 -0.28 29.16
N GLN A 12 -2.89 0.03 27.94
CA GLN A 12 -2.02 0.51 26.87
C GLN A 12 -1.33 1.83 27.23
N GLN A 13 -2.05 2.77 27.85
CA GLN A 13 -1.45 4.03 28.32
C GLN A 13 -0.34 3.79 29.35
N HIS A 14 -0.54 2.87 30.29
CA HIS A 14 0.48 2.47 31.26
C HIS A 14 1.68 1.78 30.60
N LEU A 15 1.45 0.90 29.62
CA LEU A 15 2.53 0.27 28.85
C LEU A 15 3.36 1.31 28.10
N THR A 16 2.73 2.23 27.36
CA THR A 16 3.41 3.32 26.64
C THR A 16 4.17 4.24 27.60
N ALA A 17 3.63 4.51 28.79
CA ALA A 17 4.30 5.27 29.85
C ALA A 17 5.39 4.49 30.60
N ARG A 18 5.70 3.25 30.18
CA ARG A 18 6.67 2.33 30.81
C ARG A 18 6.36 2.06 32.29
N ARG A 19 5.07 2.01 32.67
CA ARG A 19 4.57 1.71 34.02
C ARG A 19 4.01 0.28 34.08
N LEU A 20 4.89 -0.69 34.34
CA LEU A 20 4.54 -2.11 34.26
C LEU A 20 3.49 -2.55 35.29
N PHE A 21 3.67 -2.20 36.56
CA PHE A 21 2.76 -2.70 37.61
C PHE A 21 1.31 -2.23 37.44
N PRO A 22 1.02 -0.94 37.21
CA PRO A 22 -0.33 -0.49 36.86
C PRO A 22 -0.88 -1.16 35.59
N ALA A 23 -0.02 -1.38 34.58
CA ALA A 23 -0.43 -2.10 33.37
C ALA A 23 -0.86 -3.55 33.68
N LEU A 24 -0.10 -4.29 34.50
CA LEU A 24 -0.46 -5.65 34.90
C LEU A 24 -1.78 -5.68 35.68
N GLN A 25 -2.00 -4.76 36.62
CA GLN A 25 -3.24 -4.71 37.41
C GLN A 25 -4.47 -4.44 36.53
N THR A 26 -4.36 -3.49 35.60
CA THR A 26 -5.44 -3.15 34.66
C THR A 26 -5.72 -4.29 33.69
N LEU A 27 -4.67 -4.95 33.16
CA LEU A 27 -4.80 -6.15 32.32
C LEU A 27 -5.44 -7.31 33.08
N HIS A 28 -5.07 -7.54 34.34
CA HIS A 28 -5.67 -8.57 35.17
C HIS A 28 -7.17 -8.33 35.37
N GLY A 29 -7.56 -7.07 35.64
CA GLY A 29 -8.97 -6.66 35.70
C GLY A 29 -9.70 -6.91 34.38
N ALA A 30 -9.09 -6.60 33.24
CA ALA A 30 -9.65 -6.86 31.92
C ALA A 30 -9.83 -8.38 31.67
N ALA A 31 -8.84 -9.20 32.04
CA ALA A 31 -8.89 -10.65 31.91
C ALA A 31 -10.04 -11.27 32.72
N ILE A 32 -10.25 -10.82 33.96
CA ILE A 32 -11.38 -11.25 34.79
C ILE A 32 -12.72 -10.87 34.15
N MET A 33 -12.85 -9.64 33.65
CA MET A 33 -14.10 -9.17 32.99
C MET A 33 -14.43 -9.95 31.72
N LEU A 34 -13.40 -10.32 30.96
CA LEU A 34 -13.52 -11.14 29.75
C LEU A 34 -13.59 -12.65 30.03
N LYS A 35 -13.57 -13.05 31.31
CA LYS A 35 -13.57 -14.45 31.76
C LYS A 35 -12.44 -15.28 31.17
N ASN A 36 -11.29 -14.66 30.89
CA ASN A 36 -10.10 -15.35 30.40
C ASN A 36 -9.20 -15.75 31.58
N GLY A 37 -9.49 -16.92 32.17
CA GLY A 37 -8.80 -17.42 33.37
C GLY A 37 -7.33 -17.73 33.13
N GLU A 38 -6.97 -18.27 31.97
CA GLU A 38 -5.59 -18.61 31.62
C GLU A 38 -4.69 -17.36 31.62
N ILE A 39 -5.13 -16.29 30.94
CA ILE A 39 -4.38 -15.03 30.92
C ILE A 39 -4.37 -14.37 32.30
N ALA A 40 -5.47 -14.43 33.06
CA ALA A 40 -5.50 -13.88 34.41
C ALA A 40 -4.44 -14.55 35.32
N GLU A 41 -4.31 -15.87 35.28
CA GLU A 41 -3.26 -16.58 36.02
C GLU A 41 -1.84 -16.21 35.58
N LEU A 42 -1.61 -16.09 34.26
CA LEU A 42 -0.32 -15.68 33.73
C LEU A 42 0.07 -14.26 34.18
N ILE A 43 -0.89 -13.32 34.16
CA ILE A 43 -0.67 -11.95 34.65
C ILE A 43 -0.38 -11.96 36.16
N GLN A 44 -1.11 -12.75 36.94
CA GLN A 44 -0.89 -12.84 38.38
C GLN A 44 0.53 -13.34 38.70
N ARG A 45 1.01 -14.38 38.02
CA ARG A 45 2.40 -14.86 38.17
C ARG A 45 3.41 -13.78 37.79
N ALA A 46 3.16 -13.03 36.71
CA ALA A 46 4.02 -11.92 36.31
C ALA A 46 4.01 -10.75 37.32
N GLU A 47 2.90 -10.47 38.00
CA GLU A 47 2.86 -9.51 39.11
C GLU A 47 3.73 -9.98 40.29
N GLU A 48 3.69 -11.27 40.60
CA GLU A 48 4.50 -11.87 41.67
C GLU A 48 6.00 -11.78 41.34
N ASP A 49 6.38 -12.14 40.11
CA ASP A 49 7.76 -12.01 39.61
C ASP A 49 8.24 -10.55 39.65
N TYR A 50 7.40 -9.60 39.25
CA TYR A 50 7.71 -8.18 39.29
C TYR A 50 7.88 -7.67 40.73
N ARG A 51 7.01 -8.08 41.66
CA ARG A 51 7.13 -7.73 43.09
C ARG A 51 8.40 -8.32 43.70
N LEU A 52 8.75 -9.54 43.34
CA LEU A 52 9.99 -10.17 43.78
C LEU A 52 11.20 -9.40 43.29
N MET A 53 11.22 -9.01 42.00
CA MET A 53 12.27 -8.17 41.41
C MET A 53 12.41 -6.82 42.15
N LEU A 54 11.31 -6.16 42.50
CA LEU A 54 11.33 -4.92 43.30
C LEU A 54 11.85 -5.16 44.73
N ASN A 55 11.54 -6.29 45.35
CA ASN A 55 12.06 -6.64 46.68
C ASN A 55 13.59 -6.84 46.65
N TYR A 56 14.14 -7.46 45.60
CA TYR A 56 15.59 -7.55 45.44
C TYR A 56 16.24 -6.18 45.24
N LEU A 57 15.63 -5.32 44.42
CA LEU A 57 16.10 -3.96 44.17
C LEU A 57 16.13 -3.12 45.45
N THR A 58 15.07 -3.15 46.25
CA THR A 58 14.98 -2.40 47.52
C THR A 58 15.97 -2.88 48.58
N ARG A 59 16.41 -4.14 48.50
CA ARG A 59 17.45 -4.71 49.36
C ARG A 59 18.87 -4.42 48.88
N GLY A 60 19.04 -3.71 47.76
CA GLY A 60 20.35 -3.38 47.20
C GLY A 60 21.11 -4.58 46.62
N MET A 61 20.42 -5.68 46.34
CA MET A 61 21.02 -6.86 45.72
C MET A 61 21.23 -6.60 44.22
N GLU A 62 22.42 -6.88 43.71
CA GLU A 62 22.66 -6.89 42.26
C GLU A 62 22.04 -8.13 41.64
N ASP A 63 21.17 -7.92 40.67
CA ASP A 63 20.57 -8.96 39.83
C ASP A 63 20.93 -8.65 38.36
N PRO A 64 21.85 -9.41 37.74
CA PRO A 64 22.28 -9.20 36.37
C PRO A 64 21.15 -9.49 35.35
N GLU A 65 20.14 -10.29 35.70
CA GLU A 65 19.02 -10.62 34.81
C GLU A 65 17.84 -9.63 34.92
N ARG A 66 17.90 -8.69 35.87
CA ARG A 66 16.81 -7.74 36.16
C ARG A 66 16.29 -7.02 34.92
N SER A 67 17.17 -6.51 34.07
CA SER A 67 16.78 -5.79 32.84
C SER A 67 16.11 -6.73 31.83
N ALA A 68 16.61 -7.95 31.69
CA ALA A 68 16.06 -8.96 30.80
C ALA A 68 14.67 -9.43 31.28
N LEU A 69 14.50 -9.68 32.59
CA LEU A 69 13.22 -10.02 33.19
C LEU A 69 12.21 -8.88 32.98
N TYR A 70 12.58 -7.65 33.30
CA TYR A 70 11.73 -6.48 33.10
C TYR A 70 11.25 -6.36 31.65
N GLN A 71 12.15 -6.52 30.68
CA GLN A 71 11.80 -6.48 29.27
C GLN A 71 10.84 -7.61 28.86
N ARG A 72 11.09 -8.85 29.32
CA ARG A 72 10.22 -10.00 29.04
C ARG A 72 8.80 -9.78 29.59
N LEU A 73 8.68 -9.19 30.78
CA LEU A 73 7.38 -8.88 31.37
C LEU A 73 6.62 -7.83 30.55
N PHE A 74 7.28 -6.81 30.00
CA PHE A 74 6.65 -5.86 29.07
C PHE A 74 6.18 -6.54 27.78
N GLN A 75 7.02 -7.39 27.19
CA GLN A 75 6.68 -8.12 25.98
C GLN A 75 5.47 -9.03 26.21
N ALA A 76 5.45 -9.77 27.32
CA ALA A 76 4.32 -10.60 27.71
C ALA A 76 3.04 -9.77 27.93
N ALA A 77 3.14 -8.66 28.66
CA ALA A 77 2.01 -7.76 28.89
C ALA A 77 1.43 -7.18 27.59
N GLN A 78 2.29 -6.83 26.63
CA GLN A 78 1.85 -6.35 25.31
C GLN A 78 1.14 -7.44 24.49
N MET A 79 1.59 -8.70 24.59
CA MET A 79 0.93 -9.84 23.94
C MET A 79 -0.41 -10.17 24.61
N TRP A 80 -0.49 -10.15 25.94
CA TRP A 80 -1.76 -10.32 26.66
C TRP A 80 -2.75 -9.21 26.36
N HIS A 81 -2.28 -7.96 26.21
CA HIS A 81 -3.13 -6.86 25.76
C HIS A 81 -3.78 -7.16 24.42
N SER A 82 -3.01 -7.65 23.43
CA SER A 82 -3.55 -8.04 22.12
C SER A 82 -4.55 -9.17 22.21
N GLU A 83 -4.25 -10.23 22.98
CA GLU A 83 -5.13 -11.39 23.13
C GLU A 83 -6.45 -11.01 23.84
N LEU A 84 -6.39 -10.18 24.89
CA LEU A 84 -7.57 -9.67 25.56
C LEU A 84 -8.36 -8.69 24.69
N SER A 85 -7.70 -7.87 23.87
CA SER A 85 -8.37 -7.01 22.90
C SER A 85 -9.17 -7.82 21.88
N ARG A 86 -8.59 -8.95 21.44
CA ARG A 86 -9.27 -9.91 20.57
C ARG A 86 -10.45 -10.58 21.27
N ALA A 87 -10.28 -11.05 22.50
CA ALA A 87 -11.37 -11.64 23.28
C ALA A 87 -12.53 -10.64 23.50
N GLY A 88 -12.20 -9.36 23.73
CA GLY A 88 -13.18 -8.27 23.83
C GLY A 88 -13.99 -8.09 22.54
N LEU A 89 -13.33 -8.07 21.38
CA LEU A 89 -14.03 -7.97 20.08
C LEU A 89 -15.00 -9.15 19.87
N LEU A 90 -14.58 -10.37 20.21
CA LEU A 90 -15.41 -11.57 20.08
C LEU A 90 -16.68 -11.52 20.97
N GLN A 91 -16.61 -10.79 22.09
CA GLN A 91 -17.73 -10.62 23.02
C GLN A 91 -18.64 -9.43 22.65
N ASP A 92 -18.06 -8.29 22.28
CA ASP A 92 -18.78 -7.02 22.11
C ASP A 92 -19.50 -6.90 20.76
N GLU A 93 -18.99 -7.52 19.70
CA GLU A 93 -19.50 -7.36 18.34
C GLU A 93 -19.95 -8.69 17.72
N PRO A 94 -20.98 -9.36 18.28
CA PRO A 94 -21.35 -10.73 17.91
C PRO A 94 -21.79 -10.88 16.45
N ASP A 95 -22.29 -9.79 15.84
CA ASP A 95 -22.81 -9.73 14.48
C ASP A 95 -21.80 -9.15 13.47
N SER A 96 -20.59 -8.76 13.92
CA SER A 96 -19.54 -8.31 13.01
C SER A 96 -19.11 -9.46 12.10
N PHE A 97 -18.74 -9.13 10.86
CA PHE A 97 -18.29 -10.13 9.88
C PHE A 97 -17.13 -10.97 10.43
N PHE A 98 -16.17 -10.36 11.12
CA PHE A 98 -15.06 -11.06 11.78
C PHE A 98 -15.56 -12.12 12.79
N VAL A 99 -16.48 -11.75 13.69
CA VAL A 99 -16.96 -12.65 14.74
C VAL A 99 -17.85 -13.75 14.19
N VAL A 100 -18.69 -13.45 13.19
CA VAL A 100 -19.52 -14.44 12.50
C VAL A 100 -18.64 -15.46 11.78
N THR A 101 -17.61 -15.02 11.05
CA THR A 101 -16.64 -15.91 10.41
C THR A 101 -15.91 -16.78 11.42
N HIS A 102 -15.40 -16.18 12.51
CA HIS A 102 -14.75 -16.92 13.59
C HIS A 102 -15.66 -18.00 14.20
N LYS A 103 -16.92 -17.66 14.51
CA LYS A 103 -17.90 -18.61 15.07
C LYS A 103 -18.29 -19.71 14.09
N THR A 104 -18.42 -19.38 12.80
CA THR A 104 -18.77 -20.34 11.75
C THR A 104 -17.68 -21.37 11.58
N LEU A 105 -16.42 -20.94 11.56
CA LEU A 105 -15.27 -21.84 11.57
C LEU A 105 -15.21 -22.66 12.86
N HIS A 106 -15.39 -22.03 14.02
CA HIS A 106 -15.42 -22.76 15.30
C HIS A 106 -16.52 -23.83 15.35
N ALA A 107 -17.68 -23.58 14.74
CA ALA A 107 -18.72 -24.60 14.62
C ALA A 107 -18.33 -25.72 13.63
N ALA A 108 -17.59 -25.39 12.58
CA ALA A 108 -17.03 -26.35 11.63
C ALA A 108 -15.87 -27.18 12.20
N ASP A 109 -15.21 -26.72 13.27
CA ASP A 109 -14.12 -27.40 13.98
C ASP A 109 -14.54 -28.69 14.73
N CYS A 110 -15.73 -29.25 14.46
CA CYS A 110 -16.23 -30.48 15.08
C CYS A 110 -15.25 -31.65 14.85
N GLY A 111 -14.32 -31.85 15.80
CA GLY A 111 -13.31 -32.90 15.77
C GLY A 111 -11.87 -32.44 16.06
N VAL A 112 -11.58 -31.14 16.12
CA VAL A 112 -10.22 -30.61 16.38
C VAL A 112 -10.11 -30.00 17.77
N ALA A 113 -8.98 -30.22 18.46
CA ALA A 113 -8.81 -29.88 19.88
C ALA A 113 -8.74 -28.37 20.18
N SER A 114 -8.29 -27.56 19.22
CA SER A 114 -8.13 -26.11 19.37
C SER A 114 -8.07 -25.42 18.01
N ARG A 115 -8.16 -24.08 18.00
CA ARG A 115 -7.96 -23.28 16.78
C ARG A 115 -6.54 -23.40 16.21
N THR A 116 -5.54 -23.55 17.06
CA THR A 116 -4.15 -23.78 16.63
C THR A 116 -4.01 -25.15 15.96
N ALA A 117 -4.64 -26.19 16.51
CA ALA A 117 -4.70 -27.50 15.89
C ALA A 117 -5.47 -27.48 14.56
N PHE A 118 -6.54 -26.69 14.44
CA PHE A 118 -7.25 -26.54 13.17
C PHE A 118 -6.34 -25.94 12.09
N LEU A 119 -5.58 -24.89 12.42
CA LEU A 119 -4.63 -24.31 11.48
C LEU A 119 -3.57 -25.33 11.05
N SER A 120 -2.98 -26.05 11.99
CA SER A 120 -2.01 -27.10 11.67
C SER A 120 -2.61 -28.20 10.79
N GLU A 121 -3.70 -28.85 11.24
CA GLU A 121 -4.26 -30.04 10.58
C GLU A 121 -5.03 -29.76 9.29
N LYS A 122 -5.82 -28.67 9.26
CA LYS A 122 -6.75 -28.37 8.16
C LYS A 122 -6.25 -27.33 7.17
N VAL A 123 -5.14 -26.65 7.49
CA VAL A 123 -4.51 -25.68 6.58
C VAL A 123 -3.09 -26.13 6.24
N LEU A 124 -2.18 -26.22 7.21
CA LEU A 124 -0.75 -26.40 6.93
C LEU A 124 -0.37 -27.80 6.46
N HIS A 125 -1.05 -28.82 6.98
CA HIS A 125 -0.83 -30.23 6.61
C HIS A 125 -1.89 -30.80 5.66
N ALA A 126 -2.83 -29.98 5.20
CA ALA A 126 -3.85 -30.38 4.24
C ALA A 126 -3.36 -30.26 2.79
N ASP A 127 -3.88 -31.11 1.91
CA ASP A 127 -3.71 -31.00 0.45
C ASP A 127 -4.78 -30.01 -0.07
N LEU A 128 -4.41 -28.74 -0.16
CA LEU A 128 -5.32 -27.63 -0.44
C LEU A 128 -5.40 -27.34 -1.94
N THR A 129 -6.60 -27.01 -2.40
CA THR A 129 -6.85 -26.62 -3.79
C THR A 129 -7.42 -25.20 -3.88
N LEU A 130 -7.61 -24.70 -5.10
CA LEU A 130 -8.27 -23.40 -5.33
C LEU A 130 -9.73 -23.37 -4.83
N GLN A 131 -10.37 -24.51 -4.54
CA GLN A 131 -11.70 -24.56 -3.94
C GLN A 131 -11.68 -24.23 -2.45
N ASP A 132 -10.54 -24.43 -1.79
CA ASP A 132 -10.37 -24.27 -0.34
C ASP A 132 -9.98 -22.84 0.07
N LEU A 133 -9.76 -21.94 -0.91
CA LEU A 133 -9.33 -20.56 -0.68
C LEU A 133 -10.18 -19.80 0.37
N PRO A 134 -11.53 -19.88 0.38
CA PRO A 134 -12.34 -19.23 1.40
C PRO A 134 -12.02 -19.75 2.81
N THR A 135 -11.90 -21.08 2.97
CA THR A 135 -11.59 -21.72 4.25
C THR A 135 -10.21 -21.32 4.76
N VAL A 136 -9.20 -21.34 3.88
CA VAL A 136 -7.82 -20.93 4.20
C VAL A 136 -7.78 -19.47 4.64
N PHE A 137 -8.44 -18.59 3.87
CA PHE A 137 -8.51 -17.17 4.18
C PHE A 137 -9.18 -16.93 5.53
N ASP A 138 -10.38 -17.46 5.74
CA ASP A 138 -11.15 -17.24 6.95
C ASP A 138 -10.40 -17.78 8.19
N ALA A 139 -9.74 -18.93 8.06
CA ALA A 139 -8.99 -19.55 9.15
C ALA A 139 -7.80 -18.71 9.60
N LEU A 140 -7.02 -18.19 8.65
CA LEU A 140 -5.82 -17.38 8.93
C LEU A 140 -6.16 -15.94 9.31
N TRP A 141 -7.18 -15.34 8.69
CA TRP A 141 -7.64 -14.00 9.04
C TRP A 141 -8.12 -13.97 10.50
N THR A 142 -8.95 -14.95 10.87
CA THR A 142 -9.46 -15.11 12.24
C THR A 142 -8.54 -15.92 13.15
N ALA A 143 -7.29 -16.19 12.76
CA ALA A 143 -6.35 -16.98 13.56
C ALA A 143 -6.04 -16.31 14.91
N PRO A 144 -5.91 -17.06 16.02
CA PRO A 144 -5.43 -16.51 17.30
C PRO A 144 -4.02 -15.93 17.15
N LEU A 145 -3.49 -15.37 18.24
CA LEU A 145 -2.06 -15.05 18.27
C LEU A 145 -1.26 -16.33 17.99
N LEU A 146 -0.26 -16.24 17.12
CA LEU A 146 0.59 -17.38 16.80
C LEU A 146 1.55 -17.64 17.95
N ASN A 147 1.94 -18.90 18.08
CA ASN A 147 3.06 -19.31 18.91
C ASN A 147 4.25 -19.68 18.01
N LYS A 148 5.38 -19.99 18.64
CA LYS A 148 6.60 -20.33 17.93
C LYS A 148 6.42 -21.56 17.04
N GLU A 149 5.80 -22.61 17.57
CA GLU A 149 5.61 -23.89 16.89
C GLU A 149 4.80 -23.72 15.60
N LEU A 150 3.66 -23.04 15.68
CA LEU A 150 2.80 -22.81 14.52
C LEU A 150 3.45 -21.87 13.51
N CYS A 151 4.23 -20.88 13.97
CA CYS A 151 5.02 -20.05 13.07
C CYS A 151 6.07 -20.85 12.29
N ASP A 152 6.80 -21.75 12.95
CA ASP A 152 7.81 -22.58 12.32
C ASP A 152 7.15 -23.56 11.32
N GLU A 153 5.97 -24.11 11.64
CA GLU A 153 5.15 -24.91 10.71
C GLU A 153 4.67 -24.09 9.50
N MET A 154 4.17 -22.87 9.72
CA MET A 154 3.73 -21.98 8.64
C MET A 154 4.89 -21.59 7.73
N GLU A 155 6.04 -21.26 8.30
CA GLU A 155 7.25 -20.94 7.52
C GLU A 155 7.66 -22.12 6.64
N THR A 156 7.65 -23.34 7.19
CA THR A 156 7.93 -24.57 6.43
C THR A 156 6.91 -24.80 5.32
N TRP A 157 5.63 -24.58 5.58
CA TRP A 157 4.56 -24.70 4.57
C TRP A 157 4.72 -23.67 3.44
N MET A 158 5.14 -22.45 3.78
CA MET A 158 5.36 -21.38 2.80
C MET A 158 6.54 -21.67 1.85
N GLN A 159 7.52 -22.45 2.29
CA GLN A 159 8.73 -22.81 1.51
C GLN A 159 8.54 -24.05 0.61
N LYS A 160 7.39 -24.74 0.68
CA LYS A 160 7.12 -25.90 -0.19
C LYS A 160 7.13 -25.48 -1.66
N ASN A 161 7.72 -26.26 -2.55
CA ASN A 161 7.82 -25.92 -3.97
C ASN A 161 7.22 -27.02 -4.84
N ASP A 162 5.92 -27.27 -4.64
CA ASP A 162 5.22 -28.44 -5.17
C ASP A 162 4.49 -28.12 -6.51
N LYS A 163 3.41 -27.33 -6.49
CA LYS A 163 2.63 -26.94 -7.69
C LYS A 163 2.32 -25.44 -7.73
N GLU A 164 2.05 -24.93 -8.93
CA GLU A 164 1.63 -23.53 -9.15
C GLU A 164 0.33 -23.17 -8.41
N GLU A 165 -0.65 -24.09 -8.38
CA GLU A 165 -1.89 -23.92 -7.61
C GLU A 165 -1.63 -23.71 -6.10
N ASP A 166 -0.56 -24.31 -5.57
CA ASP A 166 -0.17 -24.18 -4.17
C ASP A 166 0.36 -22.78 -3.86
N VAL A 167 0.91 -22.07 -4.87
CA VAL A 167 1.35 -20.68 -4.70
C VAL A 167 0.14 -19.75 -4.55
N HIS A 168 -0.94 -19.96 -5.31
CA HIS A 168 -2.15 -19.14 -5.18
C HIS A 168 -2.78 -19.28 -3.79
N VAL A 169 -2.82 -20.50 -3.23
CA VAL A 169 -3.31 -20.75 -1.87
C VAL A 169 -2.45 -20.01 -0.84
N ARG A 170 -1.12 -20.11 -0.96
CA ARG A 170 -0.17 -19.40 -0.07
C ARG A 170 -0.25 -17.87 -0.20
N CYS A 171 -0.51 -17.36 -1.40
CA CYS A 171 -0.76 -15.93 -1.64
C CYS A 171 -2.00 -15.44 -0.87
N VAL A 172 -3.10 -16.18 -0.94
CA VAL A 172 -4.32 -15.86 -0.18
C VAL A 172 -4.07 -15.98 1.32
N ALA A 173 -3.32 -16.99 1.76
CA ALA A 173 -2.93 -17.17 3.15
C ALA A 173 -2.12 -15.99 3.71
N LEU A 174 -1.13 -15.48 2.98
CA LEU A 174 -0.37 -14.29 3.37
C LEU A 174 -1.23 -13.02 3.46
N SER A 175 -2.19 -12.89 2.54
CA SER A 175 -3.12 -11.75 2.53
C SER A 175 -4.09 -11.80 3.72
N ALA A 176 -4.56 -13.00 4.09
CA ALA A 176 -5.33 -13.23 5.30
C ALA A 176 -4.52 -12.95 6.57
N LEU A 177 -3.26 -13.41 6.60
CA LEU A 177 -2.32 -13.16 7.69
C LEU A 177 -2.05 -11.66 7.87
N THR A 178 -1.94 -10.93 6.76
CA THR A 178 -1.82 -9.47 6.74
C THR A 178 -3.00 -8.80 7.42
N LEU A 179 -4.24 -9.16 7.05
CA LEU A 179 -5.43 -8.61 7.70
C LEU A 179 -5.48 -8.95 9.20
N SER A 180 -5.06 -10.17 9.55
CA SER A 180 -4.97 -10.61 10.95
C SER A 180 -3.95 -9.79 11.74
N SER A 181 -2.76 -9.55 11.19
CA SER A 181 -1.65 -8.83 11.82
C SER A 181 -1.84 -7.32 11.89
N MET A 182 -2.76 -6.76 11.08
CA MET A 182 -3.19 -5.37 11.17
C MET A 182 -4.25 -5.17 12.25
N GLN A 183 -5.11 -6.17 12.48
CA GLN A 183 -6.21 -6.07 13.43
C GLN A 183 -5.74 -6.22 14.88
N PHE A 184 -4.85 -7.17 15.14
CA PHE A 184 -4.26 -7.39 16.44
C PHE A 184 -2.74 -7.50 16.33
N PHE A 185 -2.04 -6.82 17.23
CA PHE A 185 -0.59 -6.88 17.25
C PHE A 185 -0.14 -8.28 17.68
N ASP A 186 0.69 -8.89 16.86
CA ASP A 186 1.25 -10.21 17.08
C ASP A 186 2.68 -10.23 16.55
N ILE A 187 3.64 -10.31 17.47
CA ILE A 187 5.07 -10.31 17.13
C ILE A 187 5.47 -11.53 16.29
N PHE A 188 4.79 -12.66 16.45
CA PHE A 188 5.09 -13.88 15.70
C PHE A 188 4.65 -13.75 14.24
N LYS A 189 3.44 -13.22 14.00
CA LYS A 189 2.98 -12.88 12.63
C LYS A 189 3.88 -11.83 11.98
N TRP A 190 4.27 -10.81 12.74
CA TRP A 190 5.16 -9.75 12.25
C TRP A 190 6.52 -10.31 11.80
N LYS A 191 7.14 -11.17 12.61
CA LYS A 191 8.42 -11.83 12.28
C LYS A 191 8.29 -12.75 11.08
N LEU A 192 7.21 -13.53 11.00
CA LEU A 192 6.95 -14.43 9.88
C LEU A 192 6.81 -13.64 8.57
N LEU A 193 6.04 -12.54 8.57
CA LEU A 193 5.89 -11.67 7.42
C LEU A 193 7.24 -11.04 7.00
N LEU A 194 8.05 -10.58 7.97
CA LEU A 194 9.38 -10.03 7.68
C LEU A 194 10.30 -11.07 7.02
N ARG A 195 10.32 -12.32 7.51
CA ARG A 195 11.12 -13.40 6.90
C ARG A 195 10.64 -13.78 5.50
N LEU A 196 9.33 -13.85 5.31
CA LEU A 196 8.75 -14.19 4.01
C LEU A 196 8.83 -13.03 2.99
N ALA A 197 9.15 -11.82 3.44
CA ALA A 197 9.44 -10.69 2.58
C ALA A 197 10.80 -10.80 1.86
N THR A 198 11.53 -11.91 2.04
CA THR A 198 12.70 -12.29 1.23
C THR A 198 12.52 -13.63 0.51
N HIS A 199 11.27 -14.07 0.32
CA HIS A 199 10.97 -15.33 -0.35
C HIS A 199 11.36 -15.32 -1.83
N ASP A 200 11.74 -16.47 -2.39
CA ASP A 200 12.21 -16.57 -3.79
C ASP A 200 11.09 -16.21 -4.79
N ASP A 201 9.88 -16.75 -4.60
CA ASP A 201 8.71 -16.41 -5.41
C ASP A 201 8.26 -14.94 -5.15
N PRO A 202 8.27 -14.07 -6.19
CA PRO A 202 7.94 -12.65 -6.06
C PRO A 202 6.51 -12.40 -5.60
N ARG A 203 5.55 -13.29 -5.90
CA ARG A 203 4.14 -13.14 -5.53
C ARG A 203 3.95 -13.29 -4.03
N LEU A 204 4.67 -14.24 -3.41
CA LEU A 204 4.69 -14.43 -1.96
C LEU A 204 5.48 -13.30 -1.29
N ARG A 205 6.64 -12.95 -1.87
CA ARG A 205 7.51 -11.88 -1.37
C ARG A 205 6.78 -10.54 -1.24
N VAL A 206 6.11 -10.10 -2.30
CA VAL A 206 5.33 -8.84 -2.32
C VAL A 206 4.24 -8.83 -1.25
N ARG A 207 3.50 -9.93 -1.08
CA ARG A 207 2.40 -10.04 -0.12
C ARG A 207 2.90 -9.97 1.32
N ALA A 208 4.00 -10.65 1.58
CA ALA A 208 4.68 -10.63 2.87
C ALA A 208 5.25 -9.23 3.17
N LEU A 209 5.91 -8.60 2.20
CA LEU A 209 6.48 -7.25 2.32
C LEU A 209 5.39 -6.19 2.62
N PHE A 210 4.28 -6.22 1.88
CA PHE A 210 3.13 -5.34 2.14
C PHE A 210 2.50 -5.61 3.50
N GLY A 211 2.36 -6.88 3.89
CA GLY A 211 1.80 -7.27 5.18
C GLY A 211 2.65 -6.85 6.37
N TRP A 212 3.96 -7.07 6.28
CA TRP A 212 4.94 -6.59 7.24
C TRP A 212 4.88 -5.08 7.36
N THR A 213 4.82 -4.36 6.24
CA THR A 213 4.71 -2.90 6.22
C THR A 213 3.46 -2.40 6.93
N CYS A 214 2.28 -2.94 6.58
CA CYS A 214 1.03 -2.53 7.21
C CYS A 214 1.04 -2.80 8.72
N SER A 215 1.52 -3.97 9.14
CA SER A 215 1.63 -4.32 10.56
C SER A 215 2.62 -3.41 11.29
N THR A 216 3.76 -3.07 10.66
CA THR A 216 4.77 -2.17 11.23
C THR A 216 4.23 -0.77 11.45
N LEU A 217 3.53 -0.20 10.47
CA LEU A 217 2.98 1.14 10.55
C LEU A 217 1.83 1.25 11.57
N ILE A 218 0.93 0.26 11.60
CA ILE A 218 -0.22 0.27 12.51
C ILE A 218 0.21 0.03 13.97
N HIS A 219 1.30 -0.71 14.19
CA HIS A 219 1.73 -1.12 15.54
C HIS A 219 3.12 -0.61 15.92
N ALA A 220 3.56 0.50 15.33
CA ALA A 220 4.88 1.09 15.58
C ALA A 220 5.15 1.36 17.07
N ASP A 221 4.12 1.78 17.82
CA ASP A 221 4.19 2.03 19.27
C ASP A 221 4.48 0.73 20.04
N LYS A 222 3.83 -0.37 19.68
CA LYS A 222 3.99 -1.69 20.32
C LYS A 222 5.30 -2.36 19.96
N LEU A 223 5.80 -2.15 18.74
CA LEU A 223 7.10 -2.69 18.30
C LEU A 223 8.27 -2.14 19.13
N SER A 224 8.12 -0.97 19.76
CA SER A 224 9.14 -0.42 20.67
C SER A 224 9.42 -1.27 21.92
N PHE A 225 8.57 -2.27 22.21
CA PHE A 225 8.78 -3.28 23.25
C PHE A 225 9.56 -4.51 22.73
N PHE A 226 9.90 -4.57 21.45
CA PHE A 226 10.59 -5.69 20.79
C PHE A 226 11.88 -5.23 20.09
N PRO A 227 12.87 -4.72 20.86
CA PRO A 227 14.07 -4.12 20.27
C PRO A 227 14.92 -5.10 19.46
N LYS A 228 14.98 -6.38 19.88
CA LYS A 228 15.74 -7.41 19.14
C LYS A 228 15.15 -7.67 17.76
N GLU A 229 13.82 -7.71 17.67
CA GLU A 229 13.10 -7.87 16.41
C GLU A 229 13.25 -6.64 15.51
N LEU A 230 13.25 -5.43 16.08
CA LEU A 230 13.52 -4.20 15.34
C LEU A 230 14.97 -4.13 14.84
N GLU A 231 15.94 -4.57 15.65
CA GLU A 231 17.35 -4.67 15.23
C GLU A 231 17.52 -5.61 14.04
N ALA A 232 16.91 -6.80 14.09
CA ALA A 232 16.95 -7.75 12.96
C ALA A 232 16.31 -7.19 11.69
N CYS A 233 15.23 -6.42 11.82
CA CYS A 233 14.61 -5.71 10.69
C CYS A 233 15.52 -4.62 10.13
N ARG A 234 16.19 -3.84 10.98
CA ARG A 234 17.12 -2.80 10.56
C ARG A 234 18.34 -3.39 9.85
N GLU A 235 18.82 -4.52 10.32
CA GLU A 235 19.87 -5.29 9.65
C GLU A 235 19.40 -5.71 8.24
N LEU A 236 18.19 -6.25 8.11
CA LEU A 236 17.65 -6.62 6.80
C LEU A 236 17.47 -5.41 5.87
N LEU A 237 17.11 -4.25 6.40
CA LEU A 237 17.02 -2.99 5.63
C LEU A 237 18.38 -2.47 5.14
N THR A 238 19.51 -3.03 5.58
CA THR A 238 20.82 -2.73 5.00
C THR A 238 21.12 -3.54 3.74
N ASP A 239 20.37 -4.62 3.48
CA ASP A 239 20.46 -5.37 2.23
C ASP A 239 19.94 -4.52 1.06
N SER A 240 20.72 -4.45 -0.03
CA SER A 240 20.41 -3.58 -1.17
C SER A 240 19.08 -3.94 -1.82
N GLN A 241 18.83 -5.24 -2.03
CA GLN A 241 17.61 -5.70 -2.67
C GLN A 241 16.41 -5.39 -1.78
N PHE A 242 16.43 -5.84 -0.52
CA PHE A 242 15.30 -5.60 0.39
C PHE A 242 15.01 -4.11 0.59
N SER A 243 16.05 -3.27 0.68
CA SER A 243 15.94 -1.82 0.78
C SER A 243 15.29 -1.19 -0.47
N GLU A 244 15.69 -1.59 -1.67
CA GLU A 244 15.11 -1.12 -2.94
C GLU A 244 13.65 -1.57 -3.09
N GLU A 245 13.33 -2.82 -2.76
CA GLU A 245 11.98 -3.35 -2.81
C GLU A 245 11.06 -2.63 -1.81
N THR A 246 11.56 -2.32 -0.60
CA THR A 246 10.83 -1.55 0.42
C THR A 246 10.63 -0.09 -0.03
N ASP A 247 11.59 0.50 -0.73
CA ASP A 247 11.48 1.84 -1.30
C ASP A 247 10.46 1.91 -2.46
N ALA A 248 10.45 0.89 -3.33
CA ALA A 248 9.43 0.70 -4.36
C ALA A 248 8.02 0.56 -3.73
N LEU A 249 7.92 -0.16 -2.59
CA LEU A 249 6.66 -0.25 -1.83
C LEU A 249 6.16 1.11 -1.38
N GLN A 250 7.00 1.96 -0.76
CA GLN A 250 6.61 3.30 -0.35
C GLN A 250 6.08 4.13 -1.54
N THR A 251 6.78 4.05 -2.67
CA THR A 251 6.42 4.76 -3.91
C THR A 251 5.04 4.32 -4.42
N ALA A 252 4.78 3.01 -4.47
CA ALA A 252 3.49 2.48 -4.91
C ALA A 252 2.34 2.81 -3.93
N LEU A 253 2.62 2.85 -2.61
CA LEU A 253 1.65 3.31 -1.62
C LEU A 253 1.28 4.77 -1.83
N LEU A 254 2.27 5.65 -2.06
CA LEU A 254 2.04 7.07 -2.34
C LEU A 254 1.21 7.27 -3.61
N LEU A 255 1.52 6.52 -4.67
CA LEU A 255 0.75 6.54 -5.91
C LEU A 255 -0.71 6.13 -5.71
N THR A 256 -0.93 5.09 -4.90
CA THR A 256 -2.27 4.57 -4.59
C THR A 256 -3.13 5.59 -3.83
N LEU A 257 -2.51 6.44 -2.99
CA LEU A 257 -3.23 7.53 -2.31
C LEU A 257 -3.71 8.61 -3.29
N GLU A 258 -3.03 8.78 -4.42
CA GLU A 258 -3.40 9.72 -5.48
C GLU A 258 -4.46 9.16 -6.44
N THR A 259 -4.81 7.87 -6.37
CA THR A 259 -5.78 7.19 -7.25
C THR A 259 -7.11 7.93 -7.36
N THR A 260 -7.63 8.50 -6.27
CA THR A 260 -8.92 9.23 -6.32
C THR A 260 -8.82 10.53 -7.15
N LYS A 261 -7.69 11.24 -7.06
CA LYS A 261 -7.47 12.45 -7.85
C LYS A 261 -7.24 12.09 -9.31
N ILE A 262 -6.47 11.03 -9.56
CA ILE A 262 -6.21 10.50 -10.91
C ILE A 262 -7.50 10.03 -11.58
N GLU A 263 -8.35 9.28 -10.87
CA GLU A 263 -9.65 8.83 -11.37
C GLU A 263 -10.52 10.02 -11.80
N LYS A 264 -10.56 11.07 -10.98
CA LYS A 264 -11.34 12.28 -11.28
C LYS A 264 -10.82 12.97 -12.54
N ASP A 265 -9.51 13.17 -12.66
CA ASP A 265 -8.90 13.80 -13.82
C ASP A 265 -9.11 12.98 -15.11
N LEU A 266 -9.04 11.65 -15.00
CA LEU A 266 -9.34 10.75 -16.11
C LEU A 266 -10.79 10.88 -16.58
N GLN A 267 -11.75 10.86 -15.67
CA GLN A 267 -13.19 10.89 -15.98
C GLN A 267 -13.67 12.26 -16.47
N GLU A 268 -13.16 13.35 -15.89
CA GLU A 268 -13.64 14.71 -16.16
C GLU A 268 -12.88 15.39 -17.30
N ASN A 269 -11.57 15.09 -17.47
CA ASN A 269 -10.71 15.85 -18.38
C ASN A 269 -10.10 15.00 -19.50
N ILE A 270 -9.48 13.85 -19.20
CA ILE A 270 -8.67 13.09 -20.18
C ILE A 270 -9.56 12.27 -21.13
N ILE A 271 -10.36 11.34 -20.58
CA ILE A 271 -11.17 10.39 -21.39
C ILE A 271 -12.19 11.13 -22.27
N PRO A 272 -12.96 12.12 -21.78
CA PRO A 272 -13.95 12.82 -22.61
C PRO A 272 -13.33 13.54 -23.82
N GLN A 273 -12.15 14.16 -23.64
CA GLN A 273 -11.44 14.84 -24.73
C GLN A 273 -10.96 13.83 -25.77
N MET A 274 -10.33 12.72 -25.35
CA MET A 274 -9.93 11.63 -26.26
C MET A 274 -11.14 11.05 -27.03
N MET A 275 -12.27 10.85 -26.36
CA MET A 275 -13.50 10.35 -26.99
C MET A 275 -14.12 11.33 -28.00
N LYS A 276 -14.08 12.64 -27.71
CA LYS A 276 -14.59 13.67 -28.62
C LYS A 276 -13.80 13.69 -29.92
N HIS A 277 -12.48 13.57 -29.85
CA HIS A 277 -11.60 13.59 -31.02
C HIS A 277 -11.54 12.25 -31.76
N SER A 278 -11.62 11.11 -31.08
CA SER A 278 -11.71 9.81 -31.77
C SER A 278 -12.97 9.68 -32.64
N LYS A 279 -14.09 10.30 -32.24
CA LYS A 279 -15.29 10.38 -33.10
C LYS A 279 -15.10 11.26 -34.34
N GLN A 280 -14.19 12.24 -34.30
CA GLN A 280 -13.85 13.10 -35.43
C GLN A 280 -12.84 12.41 -36.38
N LEU A 281 -11.95 11.58 -35.83
CA LEU A 281 -11.01 10.74 -36.58
C LEU A 281 -11.66 9.51 -37.24
N ARG A 282 -12.91 9.18 -36.91
CA ARG A 282 -13.68 8.05 -37.48
C ARG A 282 -14.21 8.35 -38.90
N THR A 283 -13.30 8.64 -39.81
CA THR A 283 -13.48 8.40 -41.24
C THR A 283 -12.40 7.39 -41.63
N ASP A 284 -12.78 6.11 -41.66
CA ASP A 284 -11.96 4.94 -42.02
C ASP A 284 -10.76 4.60 -41.12
N ARG A 285 -11.02 3.87 -40.02
CA ARG A 285 -10.49 2.52 -39.72
C ARG A 285 -10.69 2.12 -38.25
N SER A 286 -10.76 0.81 -38.06
CA SER A 286 -10.85 0.05 -36.81
C SER A 286 -9.73 0.46 -35.83
N LEU A 287 -10.08 0.80 -34.58
CA LEU A 287 -9.13 1.22 -33.53
C LEU A 287 -8.86 0.05 -32.57
N GLY A 288 -7.65 -0.51 -32.63
CA GLY A 288 -7.04 -1.25 -31.52
C GLY A 288 -6.36 -0.29 -30.54
N LEU A 289 -6.13 -0.72 -29.29
CA LEU A 289 -5.40 0.06 -28.28
C LEU A 289 -3.88 0.05 -28.52
N ASP A 290 -3.38 -0.89 -29.33
CA ASP A 290 -1.97 -1.01 -29.69
C ASP A 290 -1.57 -0.03 -30.82
N ASP A 291 -2.54 0.55 -31.54
CA ASP A 291 -2.30 1.52 -32.63
C ASP A 291 -1.92 2.93 -32.14
N ILE A 292 -1.94 3.18 -30.83
CA ILE A 292 -1.67 4.51 -30.25
C ILE A 292 -0.17 4.86 -30.30
N GLU A 293 0.72 3.87 -30.21
CA GLU A 293 2.17 4.07 -30.31
C GLU A 293 2.64 4.25 -31.76
N GLU A 294 2.10 3.49 -32.72
CA GLU A 294 2.41 3.66 -34.15
C GLU A 294 1.87 4.98 -34.71
N GLN A 295 0.70 5.43 -34.25
CA GLN A 295 0.20 6.77 -34.57
C GLN A 295 1.09 7.88 -33.97
N PHE A 296 1.81 7.62 -32.88
CA PHE A 296 2.77 8.57 -32.32
C PHE A 296 3.95 8.81 -33.28
N ALA A 297 4.41 7.76 -33.97
CA ALA A 297 5.47 7.85 -34.98
C ALA A 297 5.00 8.55 -36.27
N GLU A 298 3.74 8.37 -36.68
CA GLU A 298 3.15 9.10 -37.82
C GLU A 298 2.82 10.57 -37.48
N VAL A 299 2.45 10.87 -36.24
CA VAL A 299 2.15 12.23 -35.74
C VAL A 299 3.40 13.12 -35.66
N GLU A 300 4.60 12.54 -35.52
CA GLU A 300 5.86 13.29 -35.62
C GLU A 300 6.21 13.74 -37.05
N MET A 301 5.58 13.17 -38.08
CA MET A 301 5.98 13.35 -39.49
C MET A 301 4.99 14.10 -40.38
N ASN A 302 3.84 14.58 -39.88
CA ASN A 302 2.87 15.29 -40.72
C ASN A 302 2.97 16.82 -40.58
N PRO A 303 3.51 17.56 -41.58
CA PRO A 303 3.79 18.99 -41.47
C PRO A 303 2.55 19.90 -41.54
N ASP A 304 1.37 19.36 -41.88
CA ASP A 304 0.13 20.14 -42.07
C ASP A 304 -0.73 20.26 -40.79
N TRP A 305 -0.23 19.81 -39.63
CA TRP A 305 -1.03 19.64 -38.40
C TRP A 305 -0.80 20.78 -37.40
N THR A 306 -1.38 21.95 -37.70
CA THR A 306 -1.16 23.22 -36.96
C THR A 306 -2.43 23.80 -36.34
N ASP A 307 -3.35 22.97 -35.83
CA ASP A 307 -4.54 23.43 -35.11
C ASP A 307 -4.36 23.34 -33.57
N GLU A 308 -4.69 24.41 -32.85
CA GLU A 308 -4.63 24.50 -31.37
C GLU A 308 -5.40 23.36 -30.66
N ASN A 309 -6.50 22.89 -31.25
CA ASN A 309 -7.32 21.79 -30.71
C ASN A 309 -6.62 20.41 -30.73
N GLN A 310 -5.63 20.20 -31.61
CA GLN A 310 -4.86 18.96 -31.66
C GLN A 310 -3.65 18.98 -30.71
N SER A 311 -3.17 20.17 -30.33
CA SER A 311 -2.16 20.35 -29.28
C SER A 311 -2.70 19.91 -27.91
N GLU A 312 -3.95 20.28 -27.58
CA GLU A 312 -4.58 19.87 -26.32
C GLU A 312 -4.75 18.34 -26.24
N LEU A 313 -5.16 17.70 -27.34
CA LEU A 313 -5.25 16.23 -27.41
C LEU A 313 -3.87 15.57 -27.20
N LYS A 314 -2.83 16.08 -27.87
CA LYS A 314 -1.46 15.57 -27.72
C LYS A 314 -0.97 15.67 -26.27
N GLU A 315 -1.28 16.78 -25.60
CA GLU A 315 -0.97 16.95 -24.17
C GLU A 315 -1.73 15.95 -23.29
N LYS A 316 -3.04 15.74 -23.52
CA LYS A 316 -3.81 14.74 -22.74
C LYS A 316 -3.36 13.31 -22.99
N MET A 317 -3.04 12.95 -24.23
CA MET A 317 -2.52 11.62 -24.56
C MET A 317 -1.15 11.39 -23.93
N LYS A 318 -0.25 12.38 -24.00
CA LYS A 318 1.03 12.33 -23.30
C LYS A 318 0.84 12.19 -21.79
N HIS A 319 -0.11 12.93 -21.20
CA HIS A 319 -0.44 12.81 -19.78
C HIS A 319 -0.99 11.42 -19.42
N PHE A 320 -1.86 10.84 -20.25
CA PHE A 320 -2.36 9.48 -20.06
C PHE A 320 -1.24 8.44 -20.10
N LEU A 321 -0.35 8.52 -21.10
CA LEU A 321 0.81 7.62 -21.24
C LEU A 321 1.81 7.80 -20.09
N ASP A 322 2.03 9.03 -19.62
CA ASP A 322 2.87 9.32 -18.46
C ASP A 322 2.30 8.70 -17.18
N LEU A 323 0.98 8.83 -16.95
CA LEU A 323 0.30 8.16 -15.83
C LEU A 323 0.40 6.63 -15.94
N GLN A 324 0.20 6.08 -17.14
CA GLN A 324 0.31 4.64 -17.40
C GLN A 324 1.73 4.13 -17.15
N GLY A 325 2.75 4.82 -17.68
CA GLY A 325 4.16 4.47 -17.52
C GLY A 325 4.63 4.55 -16.07
N ARG A 326 4.04 5.43 -15.26
CA ARG A 326 4.26 5.51 -13.81
C ARG A 326 3.52 4.43 -13.01
N GLY A 327 2.69 3.63 -13.65
CA GLY A 327 1.88 2.61 -13.00
C GLY A 327 0.66 3.16 -12.24
N ALA A 328 0.15 4.34 -12.61
CA ALA A 328 -1.05 4.90 -12.01
C ALA A 328 -2.25 3.95 -12.19
N ASP A 329 -3.17 3.97 -11.23
CA ASP A 329 -4.37 3.15 -11.31
C ASP A 329 -5.43 3.80 -12.21
N LEU A 330 -5.40 3.44 -13.49
CA LEU A 330 -6.30 3.99 -14.50
C LEU A 330 -7.69 3.33 -14.49
N TYR A 331 -7.85 2.18 -13.82
CA TYR A 331 -9.00 1.29 -13.99
C TYR A 331 -9.91 1.17 -12.77
N MET A 332 -9.55 1.78 -11.63
CA MET A 332 -10.34 1.78 -10.40
C MET A 332 -11.82 2.11 -10.65
N GLY A 333 -12.09 3.25 -11.32
CA GLY A 333 -13.45 3.69 -11.62
C GLY A 333 -14.21 2.77 -12.58
N SER A 334 -13.52 2.26 -13.61
CA SER A 334 -14.10 1.45 -14.68
C SER A 334 -14.66 0.11 -14.19
N PHE A 335 -13.94 -0.57 -13.28
CA PHE A 335 -14.35 -1.89 -12.76
C PHE A 335 -15.14 -1.83 -11.45
N LYS A 336 -15.24 -0.68 -10.78
CA LYS A 336 -15.93 -0.53 -9.49
C LYS A 336 -17.36 -1.08 -9.51
N MET A 337 -18.12 -0.74 -10.55
CA MET A 337 -19.51 -1.20 -10.71
C MET A 337 -19.60 -2.71 -10.97
N LEU A 338 -18.66 -3.26 -11.72
CA LEU A 338 -18.59 -4.69 -12.01
C LEU A 338 -18.32 -5.49 -10.73
N LYS A 339 -17.33 -5.05 -9.95
CA LYS A 339 -16.95 -5.68 -8.68
C LYS A 339 -18.06 -5.68 -7.64
N THR A 340 -18.88 -4.63 -7.62
CA THR A 340 -20.04 -4.55 -6.71
C THR A 340 -21.18 -5.52 -7.10
N ARG A 341 -21.24 -5.96 -8.37
CA ARG A 341 -22.34 -6.79 -8.88
C ARG A 341 -22.05 -8.28 -8.95
N PHE A 342 -20.79 -8.68 -9.08
CA PHE A 342 -20.44 -10.09 -9.25
C PHE A 342 -20.30 -10.81 -7.89
N PRO A 343 -21.01 -11.93 -7.66
CA PRO A 343 -20.89 -12.72 -6.42
C PRO A 343 -19.47 -13.17 -6.09
N PHE A 344 -18.62 -13.33 -7.11
CA PHE A 344 -17.20 -13.61 -6.97
C PHE A 344 -16.51 -12.67 -5.95
N PHE A 345 -16.83 -11.38 -5.96
CA PHE A 345 -16.22 -10.38 -5.07
C PHE A 345 -16.92 -10.25 -3.71
N HIS A 346 -17.96 -11.04 -3.44
CA HIS A 346 -18.54 -11.15 -2.09
C HIS A 346 -17.70 -12.04 -1.17
N LYS A 347 -16.80 -12.87 -1.73
CA LYS A 347 -15.84 -13.68 -0.99
C LYS A 347 -14.55 -12.90 -0.80
N ALA A 348 -14.08 -12.76 0.44
CA ALA A 348 -12.87 -11.99 0.73
C ALA A 348 -11.61 -12.61 0.08
N ALA A 349 -11.47 -13.94 0.11
CA ALA A 349 -10.34 -14.66 -0.50
C ALA A 349 -10.11 -14.30 -1.97
N ASN A 350 -11.20 -14.15 -2.74
CA ASN A 350 -11.16 -13.93 -4.19
C ASN A 350 -10.52 -12.58 -4.59
N TRP A 351 -10.39 -11.64 -3.66
CA TRP A 351 -9.70 -10.36 -3.92
C TRP A 351 -8.17 -10.49 -3.96
N PHE A 352 -7.63 -11.58 -3.42
CA PHE A 352 -6.19 -11.74 -3.19
C PHE A 352 -5.54 -12.85 -4.01
N VAL A 353 -6.34 -13.55 -4.82
CA VAL A 353 -5.86 -14.60 -5.72
C VAL A 353 -5.08 -13.96 -6.87
N PRO A 354 -3.80 -14.29 -7.08
CA PRO A 354 -3.13 -13.94 -8.32
C PRO A 354 -3.94 -14.49 -9.50
N PHE A 355 -4.06 -13.73 -10.59
CA PHE A 355 -4.94 -14.14 -11.68
C PHE A 355 -4.57 -15.53 -12.21
N THR A 356 -5.57 -16.40 -12.29
CA THR A 356 -5.44 -17.73 -12.87
C THR A 356 -6.75 -18.15 -13.52
N LYS A 357 -6.63 -18.75 -14.69
CA LYS A 357 -7.75 -19.35 -15.44
C LYS A 357 -8.30 -20.62 -14.82
N PHE A 358 -7.52 -21.25 -13.94
CA PHE A 358 -7.91 -22.47 -13.25
C PHE A 358 -8.79 -22.19 -12.02
N HIS A 359 -9.08 -20.92 -11.73
CA HIS A 359 -9.97 -20.56 -10.63
C HIS A 359 -11.36 -21.23 -10.82
N PRO A 360 -11.91 -21.92 -9.81
CA PRO A 360 -13.13 -22.73 -9.95
C PRO A 360 -14.37 -21.97 -10.45
N GLU A 361 -14.42 -20.67 -10.18
CA GLU A 361 -15.51 -19.77 -10.59
C GLU A 361 -15.27 -19.07 -11.95
N ILE A 362 -14.23 -19.43 -12.70
CA ILE A 362 -13.91 -18.85 -14.01
C ILE A 362 -14.07 -19.90 -15.10
N ASN A 363 -14.83 -19.57 -16.15
CA ASN A 363 -14.98 -20.41 -17.31
C ASN A 363 -13.75 -20.30 -18.24
N GLN A 364 -13.00 -21.39 -18.36
CA GLN A 364 -11.78 -21.49 -19.19
C GLN A 364 -12.04 -21.19 -20.69
N GLU A 365 -13.23 -21.48 -21.19
CA GLU A 365 -13.59 -21.17 -22.59
C GLU A 365 -13.68 -19.66 -22.85
N THR A 366 -14.01 -18.87 -21.82
CA THR A 366 -14.16 -17.41 -21.93
C THR A 366 -12.81 -16.74 -22.17
N GLU A 367 -11.77 -17.27 -21.56
CA GLU A 367 -10.40 -16.79 -21.71
C GLU A 367 -9.79 -17.19 -23.06
N SER A 368 -10.28 -18.26 -23.69
CA SER A 368 -9.83 -18.67 -25.04
C SER A 368 -10.27 -17.69 -26.14
N ASN A 369 -11.07 -16.68 -25.81
CA ASN A 369 -11.51 -15.64 -26.73
C ASN A 369 -10.38 -14.61 -26.98
N PRO A 370 -9.96 -14.39 -28.25
CA PRO A 370 -8.89 -13.44 -28.59
C PRO A 370 -9.11 -12.01 -28.07
N LEU A 371 -10.37 -11.53 -28.06
CA LEU A 371 -10.71 -10.21 -27.50
C LEU A 371 -10.46 -10.13 -26.00
N VAL A 372 -10.74 -11.22 -25.28
CA VAL A 372 -10.50 -11.31 -23.83
C VAL A 372 -9.01 -11.36 -23.55
N GLN A 373 -8.26 -12.16 -24.30
CA GLN A 373 -6.79 -12.22 -24.18
C GLN A 373 -6.15 -10.85 -24.39
N MET A 374 -6.55 -10.12 -25.42
CA MET A 374 -6.06 -8.75 -25.65
C MET A 374 -6.35 -7.83 -24.46
N MET A 375 -7.57 -7.88 -23.91
CA MET A 375 -7.92 -7.08 -22.72
C MET A 375 -7.12 -7.50 -21.48
N LEU A 376 -6.90 -8.80 -21.26
CA LEU A 376 -6.16 -9.31 -20.10
C LEU A 376 -4.68 -8.91 -20.10
N HIS A 377 -4.11 -8.71 -21.29
CA HIS A 377 -2.73 -8.26 -21.49
C HIS A 377 -2.59 -6.74 -21.54
N SER A 378 -3.69 -5.98 -21.39
CA SER A 378 -3.60 -4.52 -21.30
C SER A 378 -2.77 -4.10 -20.09
N ALA A 379 -1.82 -3.19 -20.34
CA ALA A 379 -0.92 -2.70 -19.30
C ALA A 379 -1.70 -1.97 -18.19
N GLY A 380 -1.26 -2.17 -16.95
CA GLY A 380 -1.81 -1.49 -15.77
C GLY A 380 -2.94 -2.25 -15.06
N LEU A 381 -3.47 -3.36 -15.59
CA LEU A 381 -4.49 -4.13 -14.88
C LEU A 381 -3.94 -4.81 -13.62
N CYS A 382 -4.73 -4.80 -12.54
CA CYS A 382 -4.51 -5.64 -11.38
C CYS A 382 -5.25 -6.99 -11.50
N ASP A 383 -4.88 -7.98 -10.69
CA ASP A 383 -5.46 -9.33 -10.78
C ASP A 383 -6.98 -9.33 -10.59
N SER A 384 -7.51 -8.49 -9.70
CA SER A 384 -8.96 -8.35 -9.50
C SER A 384 -9.68 -7.72 -10.70
N ASP A 385 -9.01 -6.91 -11.53
CA ASP A 385 -9.56 -6.38 -12.78
C ASP A 385 -9.61 -7.47 -13.86
N LYS A 386 -8.57 -8.32 -13.95
CA LYS A 386 -8.55 -9.48 -14.85
C LYS A 386 -9.74 -10.42 -14.62
N TYR A 387 -10.03 -10.75 -13.35
CA TYR A 387 -11.24 -11.52 -13.03
C TYR A 387 -12.54 -10.81 -13.43
N SER A 388 -12.59 -9.47 -13.31
CA SER A 388 -13.77 -8.70 -13.73
C SER A 388 -14.01 -8.78 -15.24
N ILE A 389 -12.94 -8.79 -16.04
CA ILE A 389 -12.99 -8.95 -17.51
C ILE A 389 -13.54 -10.34 -17.86
N CYS A 390 -13.01 -11.41 -17.26
CA CYS A 390 -13.48 -12.77 -17.51
C CYS A 390 -14.97 -12.93 -17.16
N LEU A 391 -15.39 -12.49 -15.97
CA LEU A 391 -16.79 -12.60 -15.51
C LEU A 391 -17.75 -11.75 -16.36
N MET A 392 -17.28 -10.59 -16.85
CA MET A 392 -18.05 -9.75 -17.78
C MET A 392 -18.22 -10.44 -19.12
N SER A 393 -17.15 -11.00 -19.67
CA SER A 393 -17.16 -11.68 -20.96
C SER A 393 -18.06 -12.92 -20.93
N GLU A 394 -18.06 -13.69 -19.84
CA GLU A 394 -18.94 -14.85 -19.68
C GLU A 394 -20.43 -14.43 -19.73
N LYS A 395 -20.81 -13.37 -19.00
CA LYS A 395 -22.19 -12.85 -19.02
C LYS A 395 -22.58 -12.30 -20.39
N LEU A 396 -21.65 -11.63 -21.08
CA LEU A 396 -21.90 -11.09 -22.42
C LEU A 396 -22.00 -12.19 -23.47
N GLY A 397 -21.11 -13.18 -23.45
CA GLY A 397 -21.13 -14.35 -24.33
C GLY A 397 -22.43 -15.16 -24.20
N ASN A 398 -22.98 -15.28 -22.99
CA ASN A 398 -24.29 -15.89 -22.75
C ASN A 398 -25.47 -15.06 -23.27
N SER A 399 -25.27 -13.76 -23.55
CA SER A 399 -26.34 -12.81 -23.96
C SER A 399 -26.29 -12.41 -25.45
N LEU A 400 -25.14 -12.54 -26.09
CA LEU A 400 -24.95 -12.23 -27.51
C LEU A 400 -25.12 -13.51 -28.34
N PRO A 401 -25.92 -13.51 -29.42
CA PRO A 401 -26.03 -14.66 -30.31
C PRO A 401 -24.65 -15.11 -30.83
N ASN A 402 -24.41 -16.42 -30.81
CA ASN A 402 -23.23 -17.05 -31.42
C ASN A 402 -22.99 -16.46 -32.82
N GLY A 403 -21.88 -15.74 -33.01
CA GLY A 403 -21.49 -15.15 -34.29
C GLY A 403 -21.27 -13.63 -34.29
N ILE A 404 -21.74 -12.86 -33.30
CA ILE A 404 -21.41 -11.42 -33.23
C ILE A 404 -19.96 -11.21 -32.76
N SER A 405 -19.52 -11.97 -31.75
CA SER A 405 -18.12 -11.96 -31.29
C SER A 405 -17.14 -12.33 -32.41
N GLN A 406 -17.48 -13.36 -33.19
CA GLN A 406 -16.70 -13.81 -34.34
C GLN A 406 -16.66 -12.76 -35.46
N LYS A 407 -17.80 -12.13 -35.77
CA LYS A 407 -17.87 -11.02 -36.75
C LYS A 407 -17.13 -9.76 -36.30
N ILE A 408 -17.04 -9.50 -35.00
CA ILE A 408 -16.23 -8.40 -34.45
C ILE A 408 -14.74 -8.75 -34.58
N GLY A 409 -14.33 -9.96 -34.19
CA GLY A 409 -12.96 -10.44 -34.36
C GLY A 409 -12.49 -10.45 -35.83
N GLU A 410 -13.35 -10.91 -36.75
CA GLU A 410 -13.11 -10.87 -38.20
C GLU A 410 -13.06 -9.43 -38.75
N ARG A 411 -13.92 -8.52 -38.27
CA ARG A 411 -13.92 -7.11 -38.68
C ARG A 411 -12.70 -6.33 -38.21
N LEU A 412 -12.18 -6.68 -37.04
CA LEU A 412 -11.00 -6.06 -36.45
C LEU A 412 -9.69 -6.72 -36.95
N GLN A 413 -9.75 -7.67 -37.91
CA GLN A 413 -8.59 -8.45 -38.40
C GLN A 413 -7.78 -9.10 -37.26
N MET A 414 -8.45 -9.46 -36.16
CA MET A 414 -7.80 -9.98 -34.95
C MET A 414 -7.35 -11.43 -35.06
N SER A 415 -7.73 -12.14 -36.13
CA SER A 415 -7.29 -13.51 -36.39
C SER A 415 -5.80 -13.61 -36.73
N ASP A 416 -5.19 -12.52 -37.22
CA ASP A 416 -3.78 -12.45 -37.64
C ASP A 416 -2.88 -11.72 -36.62
N MET A 417 -3.45 -11.19 -35.53
CA MET A 417 -2.70 -10.54 -34.46
C MET A 417 -2.09 -11.62 -33.54
N PRO A 418 -0.77 -11.57 -33.25
CA PRO A 418 -0.16 -12.50 -32.33
C PRO A 418 -0.80 -12.35 -30.94
N ILE A 419 -1.19 -13.47 -30.34
CA ILE A 419 -1.62 -13.50 -28.94
C ILE A 419 -0.39 -13.09 -28.11
N PRO A 420 -0.47 -12.03 -27.27
CA PRO A 420 0.67 -11.63 -26.45
C PRO A 420 1.13 -12.79 -25.58
N GLU A 421 2.43 -13.07 -25.56
CA GLU A 421 2.99 -14.05 -24.63
C GLU A 421 2.89 -13.52 -23.19
N GLU A 422 2.46 -14.36 -22.25
CA GLU A 422 2.50 -14.04 -20.82
C GLU A 422 3.96 -13.87 -20.40
N LYS A 423 4.39 -12.62 -20.24
CA LYS A 423 5.68 -12.31 -19.61
C LYS A 423 5.53 -12.39 -18.09
N GLU A 424 6.54 -12.95 -17.44
CA GLU A 424 6.65 -12.86 -15.99
C GLU A 424 6.66 -11.38 -15.58
N LYS A 425 5.77 -11.03 -14.63
CA LYS A 425 5.71 -9.67 -14.10
C LYS A 425 7.00 -9.35 -13.37
N THR A 426 7.47 -8.11 -13.51
CA THR A 426 8.51 -7.61 -12.60
C THR A 426 7.97 -7.55 -11.17
N LEU A 427 8.85 -7.50 -10.18
CA LEU A 427 8.43 -7.32 -8.79
C LEU A 427 7.61 -6.05 -8.60
N GLU A 428 8.00 -4.94 -9.25
CA GLU A 428 7.29 -3.67 -9.19
C GLU A 428 5.86 -3.77 -9.75
N GLU A 429 5.68 -4.53 -10.84
CA GLU A 429 4.36 -4.79 -11.42
C GLU A 429 3.48 -5.66 -10.52
N GLU A 430 4.06 -6.70 -9.91
CA GLU A 430 3.34 -7.55 -8.96
C GLU A 430 2.98 -6.78 -7.68
N LEU A 431 3.89 -5.94 -7.18
CA LEU A 431 3.69 -5.03 -6.06
C LEU A 431 2.56 -4.04 -6.33
N ARG A 432 2.60 -3.38 -7.48
CA ARG A 432 1.54 -2.48 -7.92
C ARG A 432 0.21 -3.21 -8.07
N SER A 433 0.18 -4.37 -8.74
CA SER A 433 -1.03 -5.19 -8.93
C SER A 433 -1.66 -5.58 -7.59
N TYR A 434 -0.84 -6.01 -6.64
CA TYR A 434 -1.30 -6.43 -5.32
C TYR A 434 -1.83 -5.25 -4.50
N ILE A 435 -1.12 -4.13 -4.42
CA ILE A 435 -1.57 -2.93 -3.69
C ILE A 435 -2.87 -2.39 -4.28
N GLN A 436 -2.99 -2.32 -5.61
CA GLN A 436 -4.21 -1.88 -6.28
C GLN A 436 -5.41 -2.80 -6.00
N SER A 437 -5.18 -4.12 -5.94
CA SER A 437 -6.21 -5.10 -5.55
C SER A 437 -6.61 -4.93 -4.08
N PHE A 438 -5.64 -4.75 -3.18
CA PHE A 438 -5.88 -4.50 -1.76
C PHE A 438 -6.59 -3.16 -1.52
N TYR A 439 -6.25 -2.12 -2.28
CA TYR A 439 -6.93 -0.83 -2.26
C TYR A 439 -8.39 -1.00 -2.66
N ARG A 440 -8.69 -1.66 -3.79
CA ARG A 440 -10.08 -1.96 -4.19
C ARG A 440 -10.82 -2.75 -3.12
N PHE A 441 -10.21 -3.78 -2.53
CA PHE A 441 -10.80 -4.53 -1.42
C PHE A 441 -11.17 -3.60 -0.24
N SER A 442 -10.26 -2.72 0.16
CA SER A 442 -10.47 -1.78 1.27
C SER A 442 -11.56 -0.74 1.01
N GLN A 443 -11.88 -0.45 -0.24
CA GLN A 443 -12.85 0.57 -0.65
C GLN A 443 -14.22 -0.01 -1.06
N ILE A 444 -14.23 -1.18 -1.69
CA ILE A 444 -15.41 -1.72 -2.40
C ILE A 444 -16.01 -2.94 -1.69
N PHE A 445 -15.19 -3.75 -1.01
CA PHE A 445 -15.67 -4.99 -0.40
C PHE A 445 -16.89 -4.77 0.50
N ILE A 446 -17.85 -5.68 0.43
CA ILE A 446 -19.15 -5.55 1.11
C ILE A 446 -18.99 -5.43 2.62
N HIS A 447 -17.98 -6.09 3.20
CA HIS A 447 -17.64 -6.02 4.62
C HIS A 447 -16.36 -5.21 4.88
N ARG A 448 -16.05 -4.19 4.08
CA ARG A 448 -14.83 -3.35 4.21
C ARG A 448 -14.60 -2.68 5.58
N ASN A 449 -15.63 -2.63 6.44
CA ASN A 449 -15.52 -2.09 7.79
C ASN A 449 -15.14 -3.15 8.83
N ALA A 450 -15.03 -4.42 8.45
CA ALA A 450 -14.73 -5.53 9.36
C ALA A 450 -13.24 -5.68 9.69
N PHE A 451 -12.38 -4.86 9.07
CA PHE A 451 -10.95 -4.88 9.24
C PHE A 451 -10.38 -3.45 9.20
N PRO A 452 -9.20 -3.21 9.78
CA PRO A 452 -8.51 -1.93 9.64
C PRO A 452 -8.22 -1.65 8.17
N ASN A 453 -8.53 -0.42 7.71
CA ASN A 453 -8.14 0.03 6.39
C ASN A 453 -6.75 0.69 6.48
N PRO A 454 -5.70 0.12 5.85
CA PRO A 454 -4.34 0.64 5.98
C PRO A 454 -4.19 2.00 5.28
N PHE A 455 -4.96 2.25 4.22
CA PHE A 455 -4.94 3.51 3.46
C PHE A 455 -5.64 4.67 4.18
N LYS A 456 -6.19 4.45 5.37
CA LYS A 456 -6.65 5.51 6.27
C LYS A 456 -5.62 5.88 7.35
N GLN A 457 -4.50 5.16 7.41
CA GLN A 457 -3.42 5.38 8.36
C GLN A 457 -2.32 6.26 7.73
N ASN A 458 -1.36 6.69 8.56
CA ASN A 458 -0.15 7.28 8.02
C ASN A 458 0.72 6.19 7.37
N LEU A 459 0.84 6.23 6.05
CA LEU A 459 1.59 5.27 5.25
C LEU A 459 3.02 5.71 4.93
N LEU A 460 3.50 6.79 5.55
CA LEU A 460 4.82 7.33 5.28
C LEU A 460 5.86 6.73 6.24
N PHE A 461 6.85 6.03 5.68
CA PHE A 461 7.93 5.40 6.45
C PHE A 461 8.77 6.40 7.23
N ALA A 462 8.95 7.61 6.69
CA ALA A 462 9.65 8.69 7.37
C ALA A 462 8.95 9.18 8.66
N ASP A 463 7.68 8.81 8.90
CA ASP A 463 7.00 9.05 10.19
C ASP A 463 7.13 7.88 11.18
N CYS A 464 7.71 6.76 10.75
CA CYS A 464 7.77 5.53 11.53
C CYS A 464 9.12 5.36 12.22
N LYS A 465 9.17 5.64 13.54
CA LYS A 465 10.37 5.48 14.36
C LYS A 465 10.98 4.07 14.34
N ALA A 466 10.15 3.05 14.12
CA ALA A 466 10.61 1.67 14.01
C ALA A 466 11.60 1.48 12.83
N LEU A 467 11.48 2.31 11.80
CA LEU A 467 12.29 2.26 10.57
C LEU A 467 13.48 3.23 10.57
N GLU A 468 13.67 4.02 11.62
CA GLU A 468 14.89 4.83 11.80
C GLU A 468 16.11 3.92 12.02
N PRO A 469 17.30 4.23 11.46
CA PRO A 469 17.61 5.39 10.63
C PRO A 469 17.39 5.18 9.12
N TRP A 470 16.97 3.99 8.67
CA TRP A 470 16.84 3.68 7.23
C TRP A 470 15.89 4.64 6.50
N ALA A 471 14.78 5.02 7.14
CA ALA A 471 13.81 5.96 6.57
C ALA A 471 14.28 7.44 6.58
N GLU A 472 15.36 7.76 7.31
CA GLU A 472 15.92 9.13 7.40
C GLU A 472 17.03 9.40 6.37
N ASP A 473 17.33 8.42 5.52
CA ASP A 473 18.30 8.60 4.43
C ASP A 473 17.92 9.76 3.50
N CYS A 474 18.84 10.68 3.29
CA CYS A 474 18.59 11.91 2.53
C CYS A 474 18.24 11.64 1.06
N THR A 475 18.87 10.63 0.44
CA THR A 475 18.61 10.25 -0.96
C THR A 475 17.19 9.73 -1.11
N ARG A 476 16.76 8.88 -0.17
CA ARG A 476 15.40 8.32 -0.11
C ARG A 476 14.34 9.38 0.17
N LEU A 477 14.59 10.25 1.15
CA LEU A 477 13.71 11.38 1.45
C LEU A 477 13.53 12.29 0.24
N LYS A 478 14.62 12.61 -0.48
CA LYS A 478 14.57 13.38 -1.73
C LYS A 478 13.73 12.66 -2.78
N LYS A 479 14.00 11.37 -3.03
CA LYS A 479 13.24 10.56 -4.00
C LYS A 479 11.74 10.56 -3.70
N TRP A 480 11.33 10.35 -2.45
CA TRP A 480 9.92 10.40 -2.05
C TRP A 480 9.33 11.81 -2.19
N ALA A 481 10.08 12.85 -1.84
CA ALA A 481 9.64 14.22 -1.95
C ALA A 481 9.41 14.61 -3.42
N ASP A 482 10.37 14.31 -4.31
CA ASP A 482 10.28 14.53 -5.76
C ASP A 482 9.09 13.76 -6.35
N TYR A 483 8.89 12.51 -5.92
CA TYR A 483 7.77 11.70 -6.40
C TYR A 483 6.42 12.34 -6.08
N VAL A 484 6.22 12.75 -4.82
CA VAL A 484 4.98 13.38 -4.34
C VAL A 484 4.80 14.80 -4.92
N PHE A 485 5.90 15.51 -5.15
CA PHE A 485 5.93 16.82 -5.80
C PHE A 485 5.32 16.77 -7.20
N GLN A 486 5.63 15.72 -7.98
CA GLN A 486 5.10 15.54 -9.33
C GLN A 486 3.56 15.38 -9.36
N PHE A 487 2.97 14.80 -8.30
CA PHE A 487 1.52 14.72 -8.12
C PHE A 487 0.90 15.99 -7.51
N LYS A 488 1.67 17.08 -7.43
CA LYS A 488 1.25 18.39 -6.92
C LYS A 488 0.80 18.35 -5.46
N ASN A 489 1.23 17.35 -4.70
CA ASN A 489 0.96 17.25 -3.27
C ASN A 489 2.07 17.99 -2.49
N TYR A 490 2.11 19.31 -2.67
CA TYR A 490 3.17 20.18 -2.18
C TYR A 490 3.30 20.17 -0.65
N ALA A 491 2.21 19.91 0.09
CA ALA A 491 2.25 19.83 1.54
C ALA A 491 3.09 18.65 2.04
N MET A 492 2.91 17.47 1.43
CA MET A 492 3.67 16.28 1.81
C MET A 492 5.09 16.31 1.24
N ALA A 493 5.27 16.82 0.03
CA ALA A 493 6.61 17.04 -0.53
C ALA A 493 7.45 17.99 0.35
N LEU A 494 6.85 19.11 0.79
CA LEU A 494 7.50 20.03 1.72
C LEU A 494 7.90 19.35 3.04
N ALA A 495 7.00 18.58 3.64
CA ALA A 495 7.27 17.85 4.88
C ALA A 495 8.46 16.87 4.73
N LEU A 496 8.63 16.26 3.56
CA LEU A 496 9.76 15.38 3.27
C LEU A 496 11.07 16.15 3.04
N TYR A 497 11.05 17.23 2.25
CA TYR A 497 12.24 18.08 2.08
C TYR A 497 12.72 18.70 3.40
N GLU A 498 11.79 19.03 4.31
CA GLU A 498 12.14 19.60 5.61
C GLU A 498 12.80 18.60 6.56
N ARG A 499 12.63 17.28 6.34
CA ARG A 499 13.36 16.24 7.07
C ARG A 499 14.83 16.13 6.67
N ILE A 500 15.17 16.51 5.44
CA ILE A 500 16.56 16.52 4.98
C ILE A 500 17.30 17.61 5.77
N PRO A 501 18.42 17.29 6.47
CA PRO A 501 19.19 18.28 7.22
C PRO A 501 19.64 19.43 6.32
N SER A 502 19.66 20.66 6.84
CA SER A 502 20.03 21.86 6.05
C SER A 502 21.40 21.76 5.35
N ALA A 503 22.36 21.03 5.94
CA ALA A 503 23.69 20.83 5.37
C ALA A 503 23.71 19.91 4.14
N ASP A 504 22.69 19.05 3.99
CA ASP A 504 22.58 18.05 2.92
C ASP A 504 21.61 18.48 1.81
N ARG A 505 21.06 19.71 1.88
CA ARG A 505 20.16 20.24 0.85
C ARG A 505 20.98 20.84 -0.30
N ASP A 506 20.86 20.23 -1.46
CA ASP A 506 21.38 20.80 -2.71
C ASP A 506 20.46 21.93 -3.24
N ALA A 507 20.90 22.61 -4.30
CA ALA A 507 20.13 23.69 -4.91
C ALA A 507 18.74 23.22 -5.40
N GLU A 508 18.65 21.99 -5.91
CA GLU A 508 17.40 21.41 -6.43
C GLU A 508 16.38 21.20 -5.30
N ILE A 509 16.79 20.60 -4.18
CA ILE A 509 15.96 20.44 -2.97
C ILE A 509 15.47 21.80 -2.49
N LEU A 510 16.34 22.80 -2.41
CA LEU A 510 15.95 24.14 -1.97
C LEU A 510 14.96 24.80 -2.93
N MET A 511 15.14 24.64 -4.25
CA MET A 511 14.20 25.12 -5.27
C MET A 511 12.83 24.44 -5.17
N HIS A 512 12.78 23.11 -5.07
CA HIS A 512 11.53 22.37 -4.90
C HIS A 512 10.83 22.71 -3.59
N ARG A 513 11.60 22.85 -2.50
CA ARG A 513 11.10 23.30 -1.19
C ARG A 513 10.50 24.70 -1.28
N ALA A 514 11.21 25.65 -1.88
CA ALA A 514 10.76 27.02 -2.07
C ALA A 514 9.47 27.09 -2.89
N PHE A 515 9.39 26.30 -3.97
CA PHE A 515 8.19 26.20 -4.79
C PHE A 515 6.99 25.61 -4.04
N CYS A 516 7.23 24.59 -3.19
CA CYS A 516 6.18 24.07 -2.32
C CYS A 516 5.66 25.15 -1.36
N LEU A 517 6.56 25.94 -0.76
CA LEU A 517 6.22 27.06 0.12
C LEU A 517 5.43 28.15 -0.61
N GLU A 518 5.82 28.50 -1.84
CA GLU A 518 5.09 29.43 -2.73
C GLU A 518 3.65 28.93 -2.97
N CYS A 519 3.50 27.66 -3.37
CA CYS A 519 2.19 27.04 -3.61
C CYS A 519 1.32 26.94 -2.36
N MET A 520 1.93 26.92 -1.17
CA MET A 520 1.25 26.93 0.13
C MET A 520 1.03 28.35 0.69
N HIS A 521 1.33 29.40 -0.07
CA HIS A 521 1.25 30.80 0.33
C HIS A 521 2.10 31.18 1.56
N ARG A 522 3.18 30.42 1.85
CA ARG A 522 4.19 30.73 2.87
C ARG A 522 5.31 31.57 2.26
N LEU A 523 4.95 32.75 1.75
CA LEU A 523 5.78 33.52 0.82
C LEU A 523 7.12 34.00 1.40
N GLU A 524 7.16 34.41 2.67
CA GLU A 524 8.43 34.85 3.30
C GLU A 524 9.44 33.69 3.44
N GLU A 525 8.97 32.51 3.78
CA GLU A 525 9.83 31.32 3.85
C GLU A 525 10.27 30.87 2.46
N ALA A 526 9.40 31.01 1.45
CA ALA A 526 9.74 30.76 0.05
C ALA A 526 10.84 31.70 -0.44
N ARG A 527 10.77 33.01 -0.12
CA ARG A 527 11.81 33.99 -0.46
C ARG A 527 13.17 33.59 0.10
N ASN A 528 13.24 33.26 1.39
CA ASN A 528 14.48 32.83 2.03
C ASN A 528 15.03 31.56 1.37
N ALA A 529 14.17 30.58 1.09
CA ALA A 529 14.59 29.34 0.44
C ALA A 529 15.08 29.56 -1.00
N TYR A 530 14.47 30.46 -1.77
CA TYR A 530 14.94 30.83 -3.10
C TYR A 530 16.28 31.57 -3.07
N ALA A 531 16.47 32.48 -2.09
CA ALA A 531 17.74 33.16 -1.90
C ALA A 531 18.87 32.16 -1.57
N GLU A 532 18.61 31.23 -0.64
CA GLU A 532 19.53 30.12 -0.33
C GLU A 532 19.83 29.26 -1.56
N ALA A 533 18.82 28.89 -2.35
CA ALA A 533 19.01 28.13 -3.58
C ALA A 533 19.89 28.89 -4.59
N ARG A 534 19.69 30.21 -4.74
CA ARG A 534 20.44 31.05 -5.67
C ARG A 534 21.91 31.24 -5.25
N HIS A 535 22.22 31.13 -3.95
CA HIS A 535 23.60 31.07 -3.49
C HIS A 535 24.31 29.78 -3.94
N LEU A 536 23.60 28.66 -4.02
CA LEU A 536 24.17 27.37 -4.44
C LEU A 536 24.17 27.18 -5.97
N ALA A 537 23.15 27.70 -6.68
CA ALA A 537 23.03 27.64 -8.14
C ALA A 537 22.79 29.05 -8.72
N PRO A 538 23.85 29.87 -8.88
CA PRO A 538 23.73 31.24 -9.36
C PRO A 538 23.28 31.37 -10.82
N GLU A 539 23.24 30.30 -11.59
CA GLU A 539 22.84 30.29 -13.00
C GLU A 539 21.33 30.05 -13.19
N SER A 540 20.59 29.76 -12.12
CA SER A 540 19.18 29.39 -12.21
C SER A 540 18.28 30.64 -12.37
N SER A 541 18.06 31.05 -13.62
CA SER A 541 17.14 32.15 -13.95
C SER A 541 15.69 31.84 -13.53
N TRP A 542 15.31 30.56 -13.47
CA TRP A 542 14.00 30.15 -12.95
C TRP A 542 13.84 30.47 -11.45
N ALA A 543 14.86 30.17 -10.64
CA ALA A 543 14.81 30.48 -9.20
C ALA A 543 14.79 31.99 -8.96
N LEU A 544 15.52 32.76 -9.77
CA LEU A 544 15.55 34.22 -9.73
C LEU A 544 14.18 34.84 -10.05
N ASP A 545 13.51 34.39 -11.11
CA ASP A 545 12.17 34.85 -11.47
C ASP A 545 11.14 34.56 -10.37
N ARG A 546 11.19 33.35 -9.79
CA ARG A 546 10.28 32.92 -8.72
C ARG A 546 10.51 33.70 -7.43
N TRP A 547 11.77 33.93 -7.07
CA TRP A 547 12.13 34.78 -5.94
C TRP A 547 11.58 36.20 -6.10
N ALA A 548 11.83 36.83 -7.25
CA ALA A 548 11.35 38.17 -7.56
C ALA A 548 9.82 38.26 -7.49
N ASN A 549 9.11 37.22 -7.99
CA ASN A 549 7.66 37.14 -7.89
C ASN A 549 7.18 37.03 -6.44
N CYS A 550 7.88 36.27 -5.59
CA CYS A 550 7.57 36.18 -4.16
C CYS A 550 7.80 37.52 -3.44
N CYS A 551 8.89 38.24 -3.76
CA CYS A 551 9.15 39.60 -3.24
C CYS A 551 8.05 40.59 -3.65
N ARG A 552 7.59 40.53 -4.91
CA ARG A 552 6.48 41.35 -5.39
C ARG A 552 5.16 41.05 -4.66
N GLN A 553 4.86 39.78 -4.39
CA GLN A 553 3.63 39.38 -3.70
C GLN A 553 3.63 39.72 -2.20
N THR A 554 4.80 39.77 -1.57
CA THR A 554 4.99 40.17 -0.16
C THR A 554 5.08 41.68 0.04
N GLY A 555 5.15 42.46 -1.05
CA GLY A 555 5.25 43.92 -1.01
C GLY A 555 6.67 44.47 -0.93
N ALA A 556 7.69 43.60 -1.04
CA ALA A 556 9.10 43.99 -1.12
C ALA A 556 9.47 44.40 -2.56
N TYR A 557 8.90 45.52 -3.02
CA TYR A 557 9.02 45.96 -4.41
C TYR A 557 10.44 46.38 -4.81
N GLU A 558 11.23 46.94 -3.89
CA GLU A 558 12.61 47.35 -4.17
C GLU A 558 13.48 46.13 -4.49
N GLU A 559 13.44 45.11 -3.64
CA GLU A 559 14.15 43.84 -3.86
C GLU A 559 13.64 43.14 -5.13
N ALA A 560 12.33 43.11 -5.36
CA ALA A 560 11.77 42.53 -6.58
C ALA A 560 12.29 43.23 -7.86
N PHE A 561 12.42 44.56 -7.84
CA PHE A 561 12.94 45.32 -8.97
C PHE A 561 14.41 45.03 -9.25
N GLU A 562 15.24 44.91 -8.20
CA GLU A 562 16.65 44.53 -8.34
C GLU A 562 16.78 43.13 -8.97
N LEU A 563 16.02 42.16 -8.47
CA LEU A 563 16.03 40.78 -8.98
C LEU A 563 15.52 40.68 -10.43
N TYR A 564 14.44 41.40 -10.79
CA TYR A 564 13.98 41.46 -12.18
C TYR A 564 14.97 42.18 -13.11
N SER A 565 15.68 43.19 -12.61
CA SER A 565 16.74 43.86 -13.37
C SER A 565 17.96 42.98 -13.59
N GLU A 566 18.26 42.06 -12.67
CA GLU A 566 19.27 41.00 -12.85
C GLU A 566 18.78 39.98 -13.89
N LEU A 567 17.54 39.51 -13.77
CA LEU A 567 16.94 38.57 -14.72
C LEU A 567 16.94 39.11 -16.16
N GLY A 568 16.60 40.39 -16.35
CA GLY A 568 16.62 41.04 -17.66
C GLY A 568 18.02 41.18 -18.28
N LYS A 569 19.09 41.18 -17.46
CA LYS A 569 20.47 41.12 -17.97
C LYS A 569 20.87 39.71 -18.38
N GLU A 570 20.36 38.69 -17.69
CA GLU A 570 20.61 37.28 -18.02
C GLU A 570 19.83 36.81 -19.26
N LEU A 571 18.60 37.31 -19.44
CA LEU A 571 17.69 36.94 -20.53
C LEU A 571 17.25 38.17 -21.35
N PRO A 572 18.15 38.82 -22.11
CA PRO A 572 17.87 40.08 -22.80
C PRO A 572 16.84 39.97 -23.93
N GLU A 573 16.54 38.76 -24.42
CA GLU A 573 15.55 38.52 -25.49
C GLU A 573 14.18 38.01 -24.95
N ASP A 574 14.02 37.82 -23.64
CA ASP A 574 12.76 37.36 -23.06
C ASP A 574 11.80 38.54 -22.81
N ALA A 575 10.80 38.67 -23.67
CA ALA A 575 9.76 39.69 -23.58
C ALA A 575 8.96 39.61 -22.25
N ALA A 576 8.85 38.44 -21.63
CA ALA A 576 8.15 38.28 -20.35
C ALA A 576 8.98 38.82 -19.19
N ALA A 577 10.31 38.67 -19.22
CA ALA A 577 11.22 39.25 -18.24
C ALA A 577 11.21 40.78 -18.33
N ALA A 578 11.24 41.33 -19.55
CA ALA A 578 11.16 42.78 -19.80
C ALA A 578 9.82 43.39 -19.35
N MET A 579 8.70 42.69 -19.52
CA MET A 579 7.38 43.14 -19.04
C MET A 579 7.24 43.12 -17.51
N LYS A 580 7.93 42.21 -16.80
CA LYS A 580 7.90 42.15 -15.33
C LYS A 580 8.75 43.25 -14.68
N GLN A 581 9.76 43.75 -15.40
CA GLN A 581 10.63 44.84 -14.98
C GLN A 581 9.98 46.23 -15.16
N ALA A 582 9.13 46.39 -16.18
CA ALA A 582 8.38 47.62 -16.48
C ALA A 582 7.17 47.79 -15.54
#